data_AF-A0A356T3Q2-F1
#
_entry.id   AF-A0A356T3Q2-F1
#
_cell.length_a   1.000
_cell.length_b   1.000
_cell.length_c   1.000
_cell.angle_alpha   90.00
_cell.angle_beta   90.00
_cell.angle_gamma   90.00
#
_symmetry.space_group_name_H-M   'P 1'
#
loop_
_entity.id
_entity.type
_entity.pdbx_description
1 polymer ?
#
loop_
_entity_poly.entity_id
_entity_poly.type
_entity_poly.pdbx_seq_one_letter_code
_entity_poly.pdbx_strand_id
1 'polypeptide(L)'
;MPDGYEEKLVARLKRRDEAAFNELIQLYQGRIYRLVFRMLGDRAEAEDLAQEVFITVFKSIDGFRGDSKLSTWLYRVATNHCK
;
A
#
# COMPACT_ATOMS: atom_id res chain seq x y z
N MET A 1 2.98 6.44 15.10
CA MET A 1 1.71 5.71 15.23
C MET A 1 1.68 5.14 16.63
N PRO A 2 0.57 5.23 17.36
CA PRO A 2 0.45 4.57 18.65
C PRO A 2 0.61 3.05 18.49
N ASP A 3 1.07 2.38 19.54
CA ASP A 3 1.24 0.94 19.56
C ASP A 3 -0.10 0.23 19.22
N GLY A 4 -0.03 -0.81 18.38
CA GLY A 4 -1.19 -1.59 17.93
C GLY A 4 -2.08 -0.95 16.85
N TYR A 5 -1.78 0.29 16.40
CA TYR A 5 -2.54 0.91 15.32
C TYR A 5 -2.41 0.15 13.98
N GLU A 6 -1.19 -0.25 13.60
CA GLU A 6 -0.94 -0.97 12.34
C GLU A 6 -1.65 -2.33 12.35
N GLU A 7 -1.64 -3.05 13.48
CA GLU A 7 -2.33 -4.33 13.65
C GLU A 7 -3.84 -4.17 13.48
N LYS A 8 -4.45 -3.12 14.07
CA LYS A 8 -5.87 -2.81 13.89
C LYS A 8 -6.21 -2.47 12.44
N LEU A 9 -5.38 -1.67 11.78
CA LEU A 9 -5.54 -1.34 10.37
C LEU A 9 -5.52 -2.60 9.51
N VAL A 10 -4.53 -3.47 9.71
CA VAL A 10 -4.40 -4.76 9.00
C VAL A 10 -5.61 -5.66 9.26
N ALA A 11 -6.06 -5.77 10.52
CA ALA A 11 -7.23 -6.59 10.86
C ALA A 11 -8.50 -6.10 10.15
N ARG A 12 -8.69 -4.78 10.04
CA ARG A 12 -9.82 -4.19 9.30
C ARG A 12 -9.68 -4.38 7.78
N LEU A 13 -8.48 -4.21 7.24
CA LEU A 13 -8.21 -4.45 5.81
C LEU A 13 -8.52 -5.91 5.42
N LYS A 14 -8.14 -6.90 6.26
CA LYS A 14 -8.49 -8.31 6.06
C LYS A 14 -10.00 -8.58 6.06
N ARG A 15 -10.78 -7.75 6.77
CA ARG A 15 -12.26 -7.81 6.78
C ARG A 15 -12.91 -7.06 5.62
N ARG A 16 -12.12 -6.57 4.65
CA ARG A 16 -12.60 -5.79 3.50
C ARG A 16 -13.32 -4.50 3.88
N ASP A 17 -12.91 -3.90 5.01
CA ASP A 17 -13.41 -2.59 5.46
C ASP A 17 -12.93 -1.48 4.51
N GLU A 18 -13.88 -0.85 3.80
CA GLU A 18 -13.60 0.26 2.87
C GLU A 18 -12.98 1.47 3.56
N ALA A 19 -13.37 1.77 4.80
CA ALA A 19 -12.79 2.88 5.55
C ALA A 19 -11.32 2.60 5.90
N ALA A 20 -10.97 1.35 6.19
CA ALA A 20 -9.58 0.94 6.41
C ALA A 20 -8.76 1.02 5.12
N PHE A 21 -9.37 0.70 3.96
CA PHE A 21 -8.71 0.86 2.68
C PHE A 21 -8.44 2.33 2.34
N ASN A 22 -9.42 3.21 2.56
CA ASN A 22 -9.24 4.66 2.41
C ASN A 22 -8.15 5.20 3.35
N GLU A 23 -8.12 4.73 4.59
CA GLU A 23 -7.09 5.06 5.57
C GLU A 23 -5.69 4.63 5.09
N LEU A 24 -5.55 3.42 4.55
CA LEU A 24 -4.31 2.95 3.93
C LEU A 24 -3.86 3.87 2.79
N ILE A 25 -4.77 4.24 1.88
CA ILE A 25 -4.46 5.15 0.78
C ILE A 25 -3.98 6.49 1.32
N GLN A 26 -4.72 7.11 2.25
CA GLN A 26 -4.36 8.43 2.80
C GLN A 26 -2.97 8.43 3.45
N LEU A 27 -2.63 7.36 4.18
CA LEU A 27 -1.34 7.24 4.86
C LEU A 27 -0.14 7.12 3.90
N TYR A 28 -0.34 6.48 2.74
CA TYR A 28 0.78 6.03 1.91
C TYR A 28 0.79 6.56 0.48
N GLN A 29 -0.31 7.13 -0.04
CA GLN A 29 -0.43 7.56 -1.43
C GLN A 29 0.73 8.44 -1.89
N GLY A 30 1.08 9.48 -1.13
CA GLY A 30 2.15 10.39 -1.50
C GLY A 30 3.53 9.73 -1.47
N ARG A 31 3.73 8.70 -0.64
CA ARG A 31 5.00 7.97 -0.57
C ARG A 31 5.14 6.98 -1.73
N ILE A 32 4.07 6.26 -2.04
CA ILE A 32 4.03 5.30 -3.15
C ILE A 32 4.13 6.02 -4.49
N TYR A 33 3.36 7.09 -4.69
CA TYR A 33 3.47 7.92 -5.89
C TYR A 33 4.90 8.42 -6.11
N ARG A 34 5.54 8.99 -5.08
CA ARG A 34 6.94 9.46 -5.20
C ARG A 34 7.93 8.35 -5.50
N LEU A 35 7.73 7.15 -4.95
CA LEU A 35 8.58 5.99 -5.23
C LEU A 35 8.43 5.58 -6.69
N VAL A 36 7.20 5.36 -7.16
CA VAL A 36 6.91 4.95 -8.53
C VAL A 36 7.37 6.00 -9.53
N PHE A 37 7.07 7.27 -9.29
CA PHE A 37 7.50 8.38 -10.14
C PHE A 37 9.02 8.43 -10.30
N ARG A 38 9.78 8.17 -9.23
CA ARG A 38 11.25 8.08 -9.31
C ARG A 38 11.73 6.92 -10.19
N MET A 39 10.95 5.83 -10.27
CA MET A 39 11.31 4.65 -11.04
C MET A 39 10.93 4.78 -12.53
N LEU A 40 9.77 5.38 -12.83
CA LEU A 40 9.25 5.47 -14.19
C LEU A 40 9.62 6.78 -14.91
N GLY A 41 9.71 7.90 -14.17
CA GLY A 41 9.94 9.23 -14.75
C GLY A 41 8.72 9.85 -15.44
N ASP A 42 7.62 9.11 -15.59
CA ASP A 42 6.35 9.58 -16.13
C ASP A 42 5.32 9.81 -15.02
N ARG A 43 4.58 10.92 -15.10
CA ARG A 43 3.58 11.28 -14.09
C ARG A 43 2.29 10.49 -14.22
N ALA A 44 1.77 10.31 -15.43
CA ALA A 44 0.49 9.63 -15.66
C ALA A 44 0.63 8.15 -15.30
N GLU A 45 1.69 7.50 -15.77
CA GLU A 45 1.97 6.10 -15.40
C GLU A 45 2.19 5.94 -13.90
N ALA A 46 2.83 6.91 -13.23
CA ALA A 46 3.03 6.85 -11.80
C ALA A 46 1.74 7.02 -10.99
N GLU A 47 0.80 7.84 -11.44
CA GLU A 47 -0.53 7.98 -10.83
C GLU A 47 -1.32 6.67 -10.98
N ASP A 48 -1.34 6.09 -12.17
CA ASP A 48 -2.05 4.83 -12.45
C ASP A 48 -1.47 3.66 -11.66
N LEU A 49 -0.15 3.46 -11.74
CA LEU A 49 0.51 2.35 -11.07
C LEU A 49 0.45 2.46 -9.54
N ALA A 50 0.47 3.68 -8.99
CA ALA A 50 0.27 3.87 -7.55
C ALA A 50 -1.11 3.35 -7.10
N GLN A 51 -2.17 3.56 -7.90
CA GLN A 51 -3.48 3.00 -7.60
C GLN A 51 -3.49 1.48 -7.68
N GLU A 52 -2.88 0.91 -8.72
CA GLU A 52 -2.77 -0.54 -8.87
C GLU A 52 -2.05 -1.20 -7.69
N VAL A 53 -1.01 -0.57 -7.15
CA VAL A 53 -0.32 -1.04 -5.94
C VAL A 53 -1.29 -1.16 -4.76
N PHE A 54 -2.11 -0.16 -4.50
CA PHE A 54 -3.09 -0.21 -3.39
C PHE A 54 -4.14 -1.29 -3.62
N ILE A 55 -4.63 -1.43 -4.86
CA ILE A 55 -5.59 -2.48 -5.22
C ILE A 55 -4.97 -3.87 -5.00
N THR A 56 -3.72 -4.09 -5.43
CA THR A 56 -3.02 -5.36 -5.27
C THR A 56 -2.77 -5.68 -3.81
N VAL A 57 -2.35 -4.69 -3.02
CA VAL A 57 -2.13 -4.81 -1.57
C VAL A 57 -3.43 -5.18 -0.86
N PHE A 58 -4.53 -4.50 -1.19
CA PHE A 58 -5.83 -4.83 -0.61
C PHE A 58 -6.25 -6.24 -0.99
N LYS A 59 -6.18 -6.64 -2.27
CA LYS A 59 -6.52 -8.00 -2.71
C LYS A 59 -5.69 -9.08 -2.00
N SER A 60 -4.38 -8.84 -1.80
CA SER A 60 -3.44 -9.79 -1.22
C SER A 60 -3.26 -9.70 0.30
N ILE A 61 -4.01 -8.81 0.99
CA ILE A 61 -3.83 -8.53 2.42
C ILE A 61 -3.95 -9.76 3.33
N ASP A 62 -4.72 -10.77 2.93
CA ASP A 62 -4.88 -12.01 3.68
C ASP A 62 -3.55 -12.76 3.83
N GLY A 63 -2.64 -12.62 2.86
CA GLY A 63 -1.30 -13.18 2.89
C GLY A 63 -0.28 -12.39 3.72
N PHE A 64 -0.64 -11.20 4.22
CA PHE A 64 0.24 -10.42 5.08
C PHE A 64 0.28 -11.03 6.50
N ARG A 65 1.45 -11.53 6.89
CA ARG A 65 1.67 -12.25 8.16
C ARG A 65 2.09 -11.35 9.33
N GLY A 66 2.45 -10.10 9.08
CA GLY A 66 2.97 -9.20 10.13
C GLY A 66 4.47 -9.38 10.43
N ASP A 67 5.19 -10.23 9.69
CA ASP A 67 6.65 -10.44 9.83
C ASP A 67 7.49 -9.19 9.48
N SER A 68 6.86 -8.16 8.91
CA SER A 68 7.45 -6.87 8.56
C SER A 68 6.41 -5.77 8.72
N LYS A 69 6.83 -4.50 8.77
CA LYS A 69 5.89 -3.38 8.76
C LYS A 69 5.03 -3.40 7.50
N LEU A 70 3.77 -3.00 7.61
CA LEU A 70 2.86 -2.86 6.45
C LEU A 70 3.47 -1.98 5.36
N SER A 71 4.13 -0.90 5.77
CA SER A 71 4.90 -0.03 4.87
C SER A 71 5.98 -0.77 4.07
N THR A 72 6.73 -1.69 4.68
CA THR A 72 7.78 -2.46 3.99
C THR A 72 7.16 -3.36 2.91
N TRP A 73 6.06 -4.01 3.25
CA TRP A 73 5.33 -4.86 2.30
C TRP A 73 4.74 -4.04 1.14
N LEU A 74 4.16 -2.88 1.43
CA LEU A 74 3.62 -1.95 0.43
C LEU A 74 4.70 -1.52 -0.59
N TYR A 75 5.89 -1.16 -0.11
CA TYR A 75 7.01 -0.77 -0.97
C TYR A 75 7.48 -1.94 -1.84
N ARG A 76 7.53 -3.16 -1.30
CA ARG A 76 7.86 -4.37 -2.07
C ARG A 76 6.89 -4.57 -3.22
N VAL A 77 5.58 -4.44 -2.96
CA VAL A 77 4.56 -4.55 -4.01
C VAL A 77 4.74 -3.46 -5.07
N ALA A 78 4.98 -2.21 -4.66
CA ALA A 78 5.23 -1.10 -5.58
C ALA A 78 6.45 -1.33 -6.48
N THR A 79 7.58 -1.74 -5.89
CA THR A 79 8.79 -2.03 -6.67
C THR A 79 8.62 -3.22 -7.62
N ASN A 80 7.72 -4.16 -7.32
CA ASN A 80 7.44 -5.28 -8.21
C ASN A 80 6.57 -4.87 -9.41
N HIS A 81 5.74 -3.84 -9.28
CA HIS A 81 4.93 -3.30 -10.39
C HIS A 81 5.75 -2.41 -11.34
N CYS A 82 6.88 -1.87 -10.87
CA CYS A 82 7.76 -1.00 -11.66
C CYS A 82 8.90 -1.77 -12.39
N LYS A 83 8.87 -3.10 -12.41
CA LYS A 83 9.84 -3.95 -13.12
C LYS A 83 9.25 -4.43 -14.42
#